data_AF-A0A5C3PMW7-F1
#
_entry.id   AF-A0A5C3PMW7-F1
#
_cell.length_a   1.000
_cell.length_b   1.000
_cell.length_c   1.000
_cell.angle_alpha   90.00
_cell.angle_beta   90.00
_cell.angle_gamma   90.00
#
_symmetry.space_group_name_H-M   'P 1'
#
loop_
_entity.id
_entity.type
_entity.pdbx_description
1 polymer ?
#
loop_
_entity_poly.entity_id
_entity_poly.type
_entity_poly.pdbx_seq_one_letter_code
_entity_poly.pdbx_strand_id
1 'polypeptide(L)'
;MAFTSCLHRVQRGLSTVELVHSSHPRWPLPPGRSHLSPTIQISVLDSSFNPPTLAHLALASVLPPSPPPPANSPDTPLAAHPSQVDFDARLLLLSVRNADKQLKPGDATYEQRMEMMVLLAQDLAHTHSRNLHAAQRLPQELSAHEPNIAVAIIDEPTFVGKSALLLDFLHKRISDLYSTPGISLPPEVPSPRESTDTEPPYPYPKLTFLMGTDTIVRFFATRYYASEEAMKAALHRFLSPAENDSRIICARRISQGLSREQEETAETLLPDFVRDIAPADRITFVDIGEKECAFSSSEVREKIAMGDEGWRVMVTPRVAGYIEQHGLYSRT
;
A
#
# COMPACT_ATOMS: atom_id res chain seq x y z
N MET A 1 9.66 -18.91 -9.30
CA MET A 1 10.15 -17.66 -8.67
C MET A 1 10.98 -18.05 -7.44
N ALA A 2 12.11 -17.40 -7.16
CA ALA A 2 12.98 -17.80 -6.05
C ALA A 2 12.57 -17.13 -4.73
N PHE A 3 11.31 -17.31 -4.31
CA PHE A 3 10.75 -16.70 -3.09
C PHE A 3 11.58 -16.98 -1.84
N THR A 4 12.08 -18.21 -1.72
CA THR A 4 12.97 -18.65 -0.64
C THR A 4 14.26 -17.82 -0.57
N SER A 5 14.81 -17.40 -1.71
CA SER A 5 16.04 -16.61 -1.74
C SER A 5 15.81 -15.19 -1.23
N CYS A 6 14.73 -14.53 -1.67
CA CYS A 6 14.33 -13.22 -1.15
C CYS A 6 14.09 -13.30 0.36
N LEU A 7 13.30 -14.29 0.81
CA LEU A 7 12.99 -14.48 2.23
C LEU A 7 14.25 -14.69 3.07
N HIS A 8 15.18 -15.52 2.60
CA HIS A 8 16.44 -15.79 3.28
C HIS A 8 17.33 -14.55 3.40
N ARG A 9 17.40 -13.74 2.34
CA ARG A 9 18.15 -12.47 2.36
C ARG A 9 17.60 -11.50 3.40
N VAL A 10 16.29 -11.36 3.46
CA VAL A 10 15.63 -10.49 4.45
C VAL A 10 15.83 -11.03 5.87
N GLN A 11 15.58 -12.31 6.10
CA GLN A 11 15.74 -12.93 7.43
C GLN A 11 17.17 -12.94 7.96
N ARG A 12 18.17 -12.94 7.08
CA ARG A 12 19.59 -12.86 7.45
C ARG A 12 20.13 -11.43 7.53
N GLY A 13 19.28 -10.42 7.33
CA GLY A 13 19.70 -9.02 7.31
C GLY A 13 20.61 -8.67 6.13
N LEU A 14 20.62 -9.48 5.07
CA LEU A 14 21.38 -9.20 3.84
C LEU A 14 20.69 -8.11 3.00
N SER A 15 19.39 -7.89 3.20
CA SER A 15 18.60 -6.82 2.59
C SER A 15 17.41 -6.49 3.51
N THR A 16 17.03 -5.21 3.58
CA THR A 16 15.88 -4.77 4.38
C THR A 16 14.56 -4.97 3.64
N VAL A 17 14.57 -4.76 2.32
CA VAL A 17 13.44 -4.90 1.41
C VAL A 17 13.86 -5.76 0.21
N GLU A 18 13.02 -6.72 -0.18
CA GLU A 18 13.22 -7.52 -1.39
C GLU A 18 11.96 -7.46 -2.26
N LEU A 19 12.15 -7.18 -3.55
CA LEU A 19 11.09 -7.27 -4.55
C LEU A 19 10.91 -8.73 -4.96
N VAL A 20 9.72 -9.24 -4.70
CA VAL A 20 9.35 -10.63 -4.94
C VAL A 20 8.71 -10.79 -6.32
N HIS A 21 7.96 -9.77 -6.74
CA HIS A 21 7.35 -9.67 -8.05
C HIS A 21 7.22 -8.19 -8.45
N SER A 22 7.36 -7.91 -9.73
CA SER A 22 7.04 -6.62 -10.35
C SER A 22 6.42 -6.90 -11.71
N SER A 23 5.38 -6.15 -12.07
CA SER A 23 4.72 -6.26 -13.36
C SER A 23 5.65 -6.04 -14.55
N HIS A 24 6.67 -5.19 -14.39
CA HIS A 24 7.73 -4.97 -15.37
C HIS A 24 9.06 -4.55 -14.69
N PRO A 25 10.22 -4.70 -15.35
CA PRO A 25 11.53 -4.40 -14.76
C PRO A 25 11.73 -2.95 -14.30
N ARG A 26 11.00 -2.00 -14.91
CA ARG A 26 11.08 -0.56 -14.62
C ARG A 26 10.30 -0.09 -13.38
N TRP A 27 9.55 -0.96 -12.71
CA TRP A 27 8.78 -0.58 -11.51
C TRP A 27 9.74 0.10 -10.51
N PRO A 28 9.38 1.19 -9.82
CA PRO A 28 8.06 1.81 -9.76
C PRO A 28 7.77 2.78 -10.91
N LEU A 29 8.69 3.05 -11.85
CA LEU A 29 8.43 4.00 -12.93
C LEU A 29 7.39 3.45 -13.91
N PRO A 30 6.40 4.25 -14.36
CA PRO A 30 5.38 3.78 -15.30
C PRO A 30 5.98 3.18 -16.58
N PRO A 31 5.33 2.15 -17.15
CA PRO A 31 5.79 1.53 -18.39
C PRO A 31 5.64 2.51 -19.56
N GLY A 32 6.64 2.55 -20.45
CA GLY A 32 6.57 3.28 -21.72
C GLY A 32 6.59 4.82 -21.65
N ARG A 33 6.63 5.45 -20.48
CA ARG A 33 6.67 6.93 -20.34
C ARG A 33 7.98 7.41 -19.74
N SER A 34 8.42 8.59 -20.19
CA SER A 34 9.30 9.44 -19.38
C SER A 34 8.43 10.03 -18.28
N HIS A 35 8.74 9.72 -17.04
CA HIS A 35 8.01 10.29 -15.91
C HIS A 35 8.44 11.75 -15.74
N LEU A 36 7.53 12.67 -16.08
CA LEU A 36 7.81 14.12 -16.12
C LEU A 36 7.54 14.81 -14.78
N SER A 37 6.82 14.16 -13.87
CA SER A 37 6.57 14.71 -12.54
C SER A 37 7.85 14.60 -11.68
N PRO A 38 8.13 15.59 -10.82
CA PRO A 38 9.24 15.51 -9.86
C PRO A 38 8.97 14.49 -8.74
N THR A 39 7.75 13.96 -8.62
CA THR A 39 7.39 12.98 -7.59
C THR A 39 6.64 11.80 -8.17
N ILE A 40 6.87 10.61 -7.62
CA ILE A 40 6.16 9.39 -7.97
C ILE A 40 5.28 8.93 -6.81
N GLN A 41 3.96 8.88 -7.02
CA GLN A 41 2.97 8.54 -6.01
C GLN A 41 2.79 7.02 -5.93
N ILE A 42 3.15 6.43 -4.79
CA ILE A 42 3.16 4.98 -4.61
C ILE A 42 2.21 4.60 -3.47
N SER A 43 1.17 3.83 -3.78
CA SER A 43 0.31 3.26 -2.74
C SER A 43 0.94 2.00 -2.14
N VAL A 44 0.92 1.86 -0.81
CA VAL A 44 1.49 0.72 -0.09
C VAL A 44 0.39 0.03 0.73
N LEU A 45 0.06 -1.22 0.41
CA LEU A 45 -0.81 -2.05 1.25
C LEU A 45 0.03 -3.08 2.00
N ASP A 46 0.24 -2.84 3.29
CA ASP A 46 0.93 -3.76 4.20
C ASP A 46 -0.10 -4.64 4.94
N SER A 47 -0.01 -5.97 4.73
CA SER A 47 -0.87 -6.94 5.40
C SER A 47 -0.19 -8.30 5.53
N SER A 48 -0.76 -9.17 6.36
CA SER A 48 -0.29 -10.56 6.51
C SER A 48 -0.69 -11.47 5.34
N PHE A 49 -1.69 -11.06 4.53
CA PHE A 49 -2.18 -11.80 3.35
C PHE A 49 -2.32 -13.32 3.56
N ASN A 50 -3.03 -13.72 4.62
CA ASN A 50 -3.11 -15.12 5.06
C ASN A 50 -4.57 -15.62 5.21
N PRO A 51 -5.34 -15.77 4.13
CA PRO A 51 -5.02 -15.41 2.75
C PRO A 51 -5.38 -13.95 2.41
N PRO A 52 -4.96 -13.41 1.25
CA PRO A 52 -5.57 -12.20 0.69
C PRO A 52 -7.08 -12.40 0.47
N THR A 53 -7.86 -11.35 0.70
CA THR A 53 -9.33 -11.33 0.57
C THR A 53 -9.77 -10.25 -0.40
N LEU A 54 -11.05 -10.24 -0.79
CA LEU A 54 -11.62 -9.16 -1.57
C LEU A 54 -11.55 -7.79 -0.87
N ALA A 55 -11.51 -7.76 0.48
CA ALA A 55 -11.21 -6.52 1.21
C ALA A 55 -9.83 -5.96 0.87
N HIS A 56 -8.82 -6.83 0.72
CA HIS A 56 -7.48 -6.43 0.32
C HIS A 56 -7.46 -5.92 -1.12
N LEU A 57 -8.18 -6.60 -2.03
CA LEU A 57 -8.30 -6.16 -3.42
C LEU A 57 -8.98 -4.80 -3.53
N ALA A 58 -10.09 -4.60 -2.81
CA ALA A 58 -10.83 -3.35 -2.80
C ALA A 58 -9.99 -2.21 -2.23
N LEU A 59 -9.32 -2.44 -1.10
CA LEU A 59 -8.42 -1.47 -0.50
C LEU A 59 -7.25 -1.12 -1.43
N ALA A 60 -6.61 -2.13 -2.04
CA ALA A 60 -5.53 -1.93 -3.01
C ALA A 60 -5.97 -1.22 -4.30
N SER A 61 -7.28 -1.15 -4.57
CA SER A 61 -7.86 -0.48 -5.75
C SER A 61 -8.31 0.96 -5.47
N VAL A 62 -8.16 1.44 -4.24
CA VAL A 62 -8.52 2.82 -3.88
C VAL A 62 -7.67 3.82 -4.68
N LEU A 63 -8.31 4.91 -5.10
CA LEU A 63 -7.69 6.04 -5.80
C LEU A 63 -7.13 7.05 -4.79
N PRO A 64 -6.11 7.84 -5.17
CA PRO A 64 -5.63 8.90 -4.29
C PRO A 64 -6.74 9.93 -4.04
N PRO A 65 -6.77 10.56 -2.85
CA PRO A 65 -7.68 11.67 -2.59
C PRO A 65 -7.36 12.85 -3.52
N SER A 66 -8.39 13.57 -3.98
CA SER A 66 -8.16 14.82 -4.70
C SER A 66 -7.39 15.81 -3.82
N PRO A 67 -6.48 16.61 -4.38
CA PRO A 67 -5.85 17.68 -3.62
C PRO A 67 -6.94 18.63 -3.09
N PRO A 68 -6.80 19.14 -1.85
CA PRO A 68 -7.77 20.09 -1.32
C PRO A 68 -7.84 21.32 -2.24
N PRO A 69 -9.05 21.88 -2.47
CA PRO A 69 -9.16 23.13 -3.20
C PRO A 69 -8.36 24.22 -2.50
N PRO A 70 -7.81 25.20 -3.24
CA PRO A 70 -7.10 26.32 -2.62
C PRO A 70 -8.01 27.01 -1.60
N ALA A 71 -7.41 27.43 -0.48
CA ALA A 71 -8.00 27.81 0.81
C ALA A 71 -9.07 28.94 0.83
N ASN A 72 -9.64 29.33 -0.31
CA ASN A 72 -10.59 30.43 -0.46
C ASN A 72 -12.05 29.97 -0.63
N SER A 73 -12.40 28.73 -0.28
CA SER A 73 -13.77 28.20 -0.42
C SER A 73 -14.27 27.70 0.94
N PRO A 74 -14.98 28.53 1.73
CA PRO A 74 -15.34 28.18 3.11
C PRO A 74 -16.50 27.19 3.27
N ASP A 75 -17.14 26.73 2.20
CA ASP A 75 -18.38 25.92 2.30
C ASP A 75 -18.36 24.67 1.42
N THR A 76 -17.49 23.69 1.71
CA THR A 76 -17.67 22.33 1.16
C THR A 76 -17.27 21.28 2.18
N PRO A 77 -18.15 20.32 2.53
CA PRO A 77 -17.83 19.26 3.48
C PRO A 77 -16.62 18.42 3.02
N LEU A 78 -15.82 17.97 3.99
CA LEU A 78 -14.60 17.13 3.91
C LEU A 78 -14.81 15.72 3.28
N ALA A 79 -15.71 15.57 2.31
CA ALA A 79 -15.75 14.40 1.47
C ALA A 79 -14.74 14.60 0.34
N ALA A 80 -13.54 14.06 0.51
CA ALA A 80 -12.54 14.02 -0.56
C ALA A 80 -13.16 13.34 -1.79
N HIS A 81 -13.49 14.12 -2.82
CA HIS A 81 -13.86 13.53 -4.10
C HIS A 81 -12.67 12.70 -4.60
N PRO A 82 -12.86 11.44 -5.03
CA PRO A 82 -11.77 10.64 -5.53
C PRO A 82 -11.12 11.36 -6.71
N SER A 83 -9.78 11.44 -6.70
CA SER A 83 -9.07 12.01 -7.85
C SER A 83 -9.40 11.21 -9.11
N GLN A 84 -9.42 11.88 -10.27
CA GLN A 84 -9.59 11.19 -11.55
C GLN A 84 -8.32 10.46 -12.01
N VAL A 85 -7.20 10.64 -11.30
CA VAL A 85 -5.88 10.14 -11.68
C VAL A 85 -5.43 9.10 -10.65
N ASP A 86 -5.02 7.93 -11.13
CA ASP A 86 -4.56 6.84 -10.27
C ASP A 86 -3.17 7.13 -9.65
N PHE A 87 -2.76 6.33 -8.68
CA PHE A 87 -1.36 6.26 -8.23
C PHE A 87 -0.44 5.87 -9.39
N ASP A 88 0.78 6.42 -9.41
CA ASP A 88 1.78 6.07 -10.42
C ASP A 88 2.19 4.60 -10.31
N ALA A 89 2.31 4.08 -9.07
CA ALA A 89 2.62 2.68 -8.81
C ALA A 89 1.93 2.14 -7.55
N ARG A 90 1.78 0.82 -7.48
CA ARG A 90 1.18 0.13 -6.31
C ARG A 90 2.11 -0.94 -5.77
N LEU A 91 2.17 -1.06 -4.45
CA LEU A 91 3.00 -2.02 -3.72
C LEU A 91 2.15 -2.83 -2.73
N LEU A 92 2.15 -4.15 -2.89
CA LEU A 92 1.68 -5.09 -1.87
C LEU A 92 2.88 -5.50 -1.01
N LEU A 93 2.80 -5.26 0.29
CA LEU A 93 3.92 -5.42 1.21
C LEU A 93 3.63 -6.46 2.29
N LEU A 94 4.58 -7.36 2.54
CA LEU A 94 4.52 -8.32 3.64
C LEU A 94 5.71 -8.13 4.58
N SER A 95 5.46 -7.70 5.81
CA SER A 95 6.48 -7.70 6.86
C SER A 95 6.73 -9.12 7.39
N VAL A 96 7.98 -9.58 7.34
CA VAL A 96 8.39 -10.92 7.85
C VAL A 96 8.61 -10.95 9.36
N ARG A 97 8.69 -9.79 9.99
CA ARG A 97 8.70 -9.60 11.44
C ARG A 97 7.63 -8.59 11.79
N ASN A 98 6.38 -9.04 11.87
CA ASN A 98 5.27 -8.18 12.26
C ASN A 98 5.11 -8.20 13.80
N ALA A 99 5.04 -7.03 14.45
CA ALA A 99 5.00 -6.90 15.91
C ALA A 99 3.87 -7.71 16.58
N ASP A 100 2.75 -7.91 15.86
CA ASP A 100 1.54 -8.56 16.41
C ASP A 100 1.32 -10.01 15.97
N LYS A 101 2.05 -10.50 14.97
CA LYS A 101 1.67 -11.73 14.25
C LYS A 101 2.85 -12.70 14.15
N GLN A 102 2.81 -13.73 14.98
CA GLN A 102 3.59 -14.95 14.77
C GLN A 102 2.78 -15.96 13.95
N LEU A 103 3.47 -16.76 13.12
CA LEU A 103 2.85 -17.85 12.37
C LEU A 103 2.23 -18.86 13.34
N LYS A 104 0.93 -19.15 13.18
CA LYS A 104 0.23 -20.18 13.95
C LYS A 104 0.25 -21.52 13.20
N PRO A 105 0.16 -22.67 13.89
CA PRO A 105 -0.09 -23.95 13.23
C PRO A 105 -1.33 -23.86 12.34
N GLY A 106 -1.21 -24.27 11.08
CA GLY A 106 -2.27 -24.16 10.06
C GLY A 106 -2.26 -22.85 9.25
N ASP A 107 -1.39 -21.89 9.57
CA ASP A 107 -1.17 -20.73 8.70
C ASP A 107 -0.41 -21.10 7.41
N ALA A 108 -0.69 -20.38 6.33
CA ALA A 108 0.12 -20.47 5.13
C ALA A 108 1.55 -19.95 5.40
N THR A 109 2.53 -20.60 4.79
CA THR A 109 3.94 -20.20 4.87
C THR A 109 4.17 -18.82 4.22
N TYR A 110 5.32 -18.20 4.48
CA TYR A 110 5.68 -16.95 3.79
C TYR A 110 5.71 -17.11 2.26
N GLU A 111 6.17 -18.26 1.77
CA GLU A 111 6.19 -18.57 0.34
C GLU A 111 4.78 -18.64 -0.24
N GLN A 112 3.87 -19.35 0.41
CA GLN A 112 2.48 -19.46 -0.01
C GLN A 112 1.75 -18.10 0.05
N ARG A 113 2.05 -17.27 1.06
CA ARG A 113 1.52 -15.90 1.14
C ARG A 113 2.03 -15.04 -0.02
N MET A 114 3.32 -15.09 -0.33
CA MET A 114 3.89 -14.38 -1.48
C MET A 114 3.27 -14.85 -2.79
N GLU A 115 3.05 -16.15 -2.97
CA GLU A 115 2.36 -16.71 -4.14
C GLU A 115 0.94 -16.16 -4.27
N MET A 116 0.15 -16.19 -3.20
CA MET A 116 -1.19 -15.61 -3.20
C MET A 116 -1.18 -14.08 -3.38
N MET A 117 -0.15 -13.37 -2.90
CA MET A 117 0.02 -11.93 -3.16
C MET A 117 0.30 -11.64 -4.64
N VAL A 118 1.05 -12.50 -5.34
CA VAL A 118 1.25 -12.38 -6.80
C VAL A 118 -0.06 -12.59 -7.55
N LEU A 119 -0.89 -13.56 -7.11
CA LEU A 119 -2.24 -13.73 -7.66
C LEU A 119 -3.11 -12.49 -7.42
N LEU A 120 -3.06 -11.91 -6.22
CA LEU A 120 -3.76 -10.66 -5.91
C LEU A 120 -3.27 -9.49 -6.78
N ALA A 121 -1.96 -9.37 -7.03
CA ALA A 121 -1.40 -8.35 -7.92
C ALA A 121 -1.90 -8.50 -9.37
N GLN A 122 -2.05 -9.74 -9.85
CA GLN A 122 -2.66 -10.02 -11.15
C GLN A 122 -4.14 -9.62 -11.16
N ASP A 123 -4.91 -9.98 -10.13
CA ASP A 123 -6.33 -9.59 -10.03
C ASP A 123 -6.49 -8.06 -9.97
N LEU A 124 -5.60 -7.38 -9.25
CA LEU A 124 -5.54 -5.92 -9.20
C LEU A 124 -5.32 -5.32 -10.59
N ALA A 125 -4.37 -5.85 -11.37
CA ALA A 125 -4.15 -5.43 -12.74
C ALA A 125 -5.40 -5.57 -13.62
N HIS A 126 -6.10 -6.71 -13.53
CA HIS A 126 -7.32 -6.96 -14.31
C HIS A 126 -8.49 -6.03 -13.93
N THR A 127 -8.62 -5.68 -12.65
CA THR A 127 -9.65 -4.73 -12.17
C THR A 127 -9.41 -3.34 -12.76
N HIS A 128 -8.16 -2.88 -12.78
CA HIS A 128 -7.80 -1.58 -13.35
C HIS A 128 -8.11 -1.52 -14.85
N SER A 129 -7.72 -2.55 -15.61
CA SER A 129 -8.05 -2.61 -17.04
C SER A 129 -9.56 -2.55 -17.28
N ARG A 130 -10.37 -3.26 -16.49
CA ARG A 130 -11.84 -3.25 -16.62
C ARG A 130 -12.45 -1.88 -16.29
N ASN A 131 -12.00 -1.22 -15.24
CA ASN A 131 -12.50 0.10 -14.85
C ASN A 131 -12.19 1.16 -15.93
N LEU A 132 -10.98 1.11 -16.50
CA LEU A 132 -10.60 1.97 -17.63
C LEU A 132 -11.49 1.73 -18.86
N HIS A 133 -11.73 0.47 -19.22
CA HIS A 133 -12.62 0.12 -20.34
C HIS A 133 -14.08 0.55 -20.12
N ALA A 134 -14.58 0.50 -18.88
CA ALA A 134 -15.93 0.95 -18.57
C ALA A 134 -16.06 2.49 -18.61
N ALA A 135 -15.00 3.22 -18.27
CA ALA A 135 -14.97 4.69 -18.27
C ALA A 135 -14.76 5.30 -19.67
N GLN A 136 -14.14 4.59 -20.61
CA GLN A 136 -13.84 5.08 -21.95
C GLN A 136 -14.94 4.73 -22.97
N ARG A 137 -15.85 5.68 -23.25
CA ARG A 137 -16.80 5.65 -24.41
C ARG A 137 -16.29 6.44 -25.64
N LEU A 138 -14.99 6.71 -25.76
CA LEU A 138 -14.41 7.39 -26.93
C LEU A 138 -13.13 6.68 -27.40
N PRO A 139 -12.94 6.49 -28.72
CA PRO A 139 -11.76 5.84 -29.26
C PRO A 139 -10.65 6.87 -29.53
N GLN A 140 -9.73 7.06 -28.58
CA GLN A 140 -8.42 7.61 -28.93
C GLN A 140 -7.32 7.24 -27.90
N GLU A 141 -6.26 6.64 -28.45
CA GLU A 141 -4.96 6.29 -27.85
C GLU A 141 -4.89 5.04 -26.95
N LEU A 142 -4.96 3.89 -27.62
CA LEU A 142 -4.56 2.57 -27.12
C LEU A 142 -3.04 2.53 -26.86
N SER A 143 -2.61 2.91 -25.66
CA SER A 143 -1.63 2.06 -24.95
C SER A 143 -2.39 1.41 -23.81
N ALA A 144 -2.59 0.09 -23.87
CA ALA A 144 -3.00 -0.65 -22.69
C ALA A 144 -2.01 -0.27 -21.58
N HIS A 145 -2.46 0.50 -20.59
CA HIS A 145 -1.62 0.86 -19.46
C HIS A 145 -1.24 -0.44 -18.78
N GLU A 146 -0.02 -0.93 -19.04
CA GLU A 146 0.53 -2.07 -18.35
C GLU A 146 0.43 -1.79 -16.84
N PRO A 147 0.00 -2.78 -16.04
CA PRO A 147 -0.09 -2.58 -14.60
C PRO A 147 1.28 -2.17 -14.06
N ASN A 148 1.32 -1.24 -13.11
CA ASN A 148 2.55 -0.81 -12.45
C ASN A 148 2.52 -1.24 -10.97
N ILE A 149 2.54 -2.57 -10.75
CA ILE A 149 2.26 -3.21 -9.46
C ILE A 149 3.46 -4.07 -9.07
N ALA A 150 3.84 -4.05 -7.79
CA ALA A 150 4.84 -4.94 -7.23
C ALA A 150 4.38 -5.62 -5.94
N VAL A 151 5.05 -6.72 -5.63
CA VAL A 151 4.98 -7.42 -4.35
C VAL A 151 6.36 -7.39 -3.72
N ALA A 152 6.46 -6.94 -2.47
CA ALA A 152 7.70 -6.91 -1.72
C ALA A 152 7.54 -7.55 -0.33
N ILE A 153 8.68 -7.98 0.22
CA ILE A 153 8.82 -8.33 1.63
C ILE A 153 9.76 -7.35 2.32
N ILE A 154 9.56 -7.15 3.62
CA ILE A 154 10.36 -6.24 4.45
C ILE A 154 10.65 -6.84 5.83
N ASP A 155 11.85 -6.63 6.36
CA ASP A 155 12.14 -6.85 7.79
C ASP A 155 12.05 -5.54 8.56
N GLU A 156 10.82 -5.18 8.97
CA GLU A 156 10.58 -4.06 9.86
C GLU A 156 9.26 -4.25 10.63
N PRO A 157 9.30 -4.26 11.98
CA PRO A 157 8.12 -4.49 12.80
C PRO A 157 7.19 -3.29 12.94
N THR A 158 7.73 -2.07 12.92
CA THR A 158 6.93 -0.86 13.16
C THR A 158 6.35 -0.33 11.85
N PHE A 159 5.12 0.22 11.89
CA PHE A 159 4.55 0.84 10.71
C PHE A 159 5.34 2.07 10.25
N VAL A 160 5.82 2.87 11.21
CA VAL A 160 6.58 4.08 10.92
C VAL A 160 7.96 3.77 10.32
N GLY A 161 8.65 2.75 10.84
CA GLY A 161 9.96 2.33 10.32
C GLY A 161 9.89 1.89 8.86
N LYS A 162 8.80 1.23 8.45
CA LYS A 162 8.61 0.76 7.06
C LYS A 162 8.69 1.90 6.07
N SER A 163 8.14 3.06 6.38
CA SER A 163 8.17 4.22 5.50
C SER A 163 9.60 4.65 5.17
N ALA A 164 10.48 4.73 6.17
CA ALA A 164 11.85 5.17 5.93
C ALA A 164 12.64 4.15 5.08
N LEU A 165 12.54 2.86 5.43
CA LEU A 165 13.24 1.80 4.70
C LEU A 165 12.73 1.64 3.26
N LEU A 166 11.43 1.83 3.03
CA LEU A 166 10.85 1.81 1.69
C LEU A 166 11.32 3.02 0.88
N LEU A 167 11.36 4.22 1.47
CA LEU A 167 11.88 5.41 0.80
C LEU A 167 13.34 5.20 0.39
N ASP A 168 14.20 4.75 1.30
CA ASP A 168 15.62 4.46 1.00
C ASP A 168 15.76 3.43 -0.14
N PHE A 169 14.99 2.34 -0.08
CA PHE A 169 14.96 1.32 -1.12
C PHE A 169 14.51 1.89 -2.48
N LEU A 170 13.44 2.69 -2.49
CA LEU A 170 12.87 3.26 -3.71
C LEU A 170 13.76 4.36 -4.31
N HIS A 171 14.38 5.20 -3.49
CA HIS A 171 15.37 6.18 -3.94
C HIS A 171 16.51 5.51 -4.68
N LYS A 172 17.11 4.48 -4.07
CA LYS A 172 18.20 3.72 -4.69
C LYS A 172 17.74 3.08 -6.00
N ARG A 173 16.59 2.42 -5.99
CA ARG A 173 16.05 1.74 -7.17
C ARG A 173 15.74 2.71 -8.32
N ILE A 174 15.12 3.86 -8.04
CA ILE A 174 14.83 4.88 -9.06
C ILE A 174 16.14 5.43 -9.62
N SER A 175 17.12 5.74 -8.76
CA SER A 175 18.45 6.20 -9.18
C SER A 175 19.14 5.19 -10.11
N ASP A 176 19.11 3.90 -9.77
CA ASP A 176 19.67 2.82 -10.59
C ASP A 176 18.99 2.72 -11.97
N LEU A 177 17.66 2.90 -12.01
CA LEU A 177 16.89 2.89 -13.27
C LEU A 177 17.28 4.06 -14.17
N TYR A 178 17.46 5.26 -13.63
CA TYR A 178 17.89 6.44 -14.40
C TYR A 178 19.38 6.40 -14.80
N SER A 179 20.21 5.64 -14.08
CA SER A 179 21.62 5.44 -14.41
C SER A 179 21.85 4.43 -15.55
N THR A 180 20.80 3.70 -15.95
CA THR A 180 20.89 2.69 -17.02
C THR A 180 20.87 3.37 -18.40
N PRO A 181 21.88 3.13 -19.28
CA PRO A 181 21.94 3.77 -20.59
C PRO A 181 20.73 3.39 -21.45
N GLY A 182 19.97 4.41 -21.91
CA GLY A 182 18.77 4.24 -22.72
C GLY A 182 17.54 5.02 -22.22
N ILE A 183 17.54 5.51 -20.98
CA ILE A 183 16.53 6.45 -20.50
C ILE A 183 17.05 7.87 -20.74
N SER A 184 16.49 8.55 -21.73
CA SER A 184 16.76 9.98 -21.93
C SER A 184 16.15 10.76 -20.78
N LEU A 185 16.97 11.52 -20.04
CA LEU A 185 16.49 12.56 -19.14
C LEU A 185 15.51 13.47 -19.91
N PRO A 186 14.50 14.07 -19.25
CA PRO A 186 13.64 15.05 -19.90
C PRO A 186 14.51 16.13 -20.59
N PRO A 187 14.21 16.53 -21.82
CA PRO A 187 14.97 17.58 -22.49
C PRO A 187 14.76 18.90 -21.73
N GLU A 188 15.85 19.40 -21.17
CA GLU A 188 16.09 20.76 -20.66
C GLU A 188 14.91 21.45 -19.93
N VAL A 189 14.91 21.33 -18.60
CA VAL A 189 14.44 22.45 -17.77
C VAL A 189 15.48 23.58 -17.94
N PRO A 190 15.09 24.82 -18.28
CA PRO A 190 16.04 25.92 -18.45
C PRO A 190 16.84 26.11 -17.16
N SER A 191 18.15 26.26 -17.29
CA SER A 191 19.11 26.30 -16.19
C SER A 191 18.67 27.22 -15.02
N PRO A 192 18.90 26.82 -13.75
CA PRO A 192 18.58 27.66 -12.62
C PRO A 192 19.50 28.88 -12.60
N ARG A 193 18.90 30.04 -12.34
CA ARG A 193 19.61 31.16 -11.73
C ARG A 193 20.23 30.64 -10.43
N GLU A 194 21.47 31.04 -10.18
CA GLU A 194 22.31 30.72 -9.01
C GLU A 194 21.51 30.51 -7.72
N SER A 195 21.30 29.24 -7.34
CA SER A 195 20.89 28.83 -5.99
C SER A 195 21.45 27.43 -5.72
N THR A 196 22.17 27.29 -4.61
CA THR A 196 22.99 26.14 -4.21
C THR A 196 22.20 24.95 -3.66
N ASP A 197 21.08 24.57 -4.28
CA ASP A 197 20.30 23.38 -3.91
C ASP A 197 19.94 22.61 -5.19
N THR A 198 20.83 21.72 -5.62
CA THR A 198 20.59 20.83 -6.77
C THR A 198 19.56 19.77 -6.39
N GLU A 199 18.30 19.96 -6.80
CA GLU A 199 17.29 18.91 -6.78
C GLU A 199 17.78 17.67 -7.57
N PRO A 200 17.51 16.44 -7.09
CA PRO A 200 17.99 15.23 -7.76
C PRO A 200 17.38 15.12 -9.18
N PRO A 201 18.12 14.60 -10.17
CA PRO A 201 17.68 14.54 -11.57
C PRO A 201 16.60 13.46 -11.85
N TYR A 202 16.00 12.89 -10.81
CA TYR A 202 15.03 11.80 -10.89
C TYR A 202 13.90 12.00 -9.85
N PRO A 203 12.71 11.44 -10.11
CA PRO A 203 11.53 11.70 -9.28
C PRO A 203 11.67 11.14 -7.85
N TYR A 204 11.18 11.90 -6.89
CA TYR A 204 11.15 11.52 -5.47
C TYR A 204 9.90 10.66 -5.17
N PRO A 205 10.04 9.46 -4.57
CA PRO A 205 8.92 8.62 -4.15
C PRO A 205 8.11 9.25 -3.01
N LYS A 206 6.80 9.29 -3.15
CA LYS A 206 5.84 9.68 -2.10
C LYS A 206 4.97 8.50 -1.77
N LEU A 207 4.93 8.12 -0.49
CA LEU A 207 4.24 6.92 -0.03
C LEU A 207 2.86 7.25 0.54
N THR A 208 1.84 6.53 0.08
CA THR A 208 0.51 6.54 0.69
C THR A 208 0.19 5.14 1.20
N PHE A 209 0.13 4.99 2.52
CA PHE A 209 -0.17 3.71 3.16
C PHE A 209 -1.68 3.49 3.21
N LEU A 210 -2.09 2.32 2.74
CA LEU A 210 -3.48 1.87 2.74
C LEU A 210 -3.70 0.98 3.97
N MET A 211 -4.59 1.38 4.86
CA MET A 211 -4.83 0.70 6.14
C MET A 211 -6.34 0.52 6.39
N GLY A 212 -6.70 -0.46 7.22
CA GLY A 212 -8.04 -0.54 7.80
C GLY A 212 -8.11 0.15 9.16
N THR A 213 -9.31 0.40 9.68
CA THR A 213 -9.53 1.01 11.01
C THR A 213 -8.80 0.26 12.12
N ASP A 214 -8.82 -1.08 12.12
CA ASP A 214 -8.09 -1.92 13.07
C ASP A 214 -6.57 -1.67 13.09
N THR A 215 -6.02 -1.26 11.95
CA THR A 215 -4.58 -1.05 11.77
C THR A 215 -4.18 0.39 12.07
N ILE A 216 -5.00 1.38 11.70
CA ILE A 216 -4.70 2.78 12.05
C ILE A 216 -4.79 3.01 13.56
N VAL A 217 -5.74 2.37 14.26
CA VAL A 217 -5.80 2.45 15.74
C VAL A 217 -4.52 1.88 16.37
N ARG A 218 -3.97 0.79 15.81
CA ARG A 218 -2.68 0.24 16.25
C ARG A 218 -1.51 1.15 15.87
N PHE A 219 -1.56 1.80 14.71
CA PHE A 219 -0.54 2.76 14.27
C PHE A 219 -0.33 3.88 15.29
N PHE A 220 -1.42 4.36 15.93
CA PHE A 220 -1.38 5.41 16.95
C PHE A 220 -1.36 4.88 18.40
N ALA A 221 -1.24 3.56 18.60
CA ALA A 221 -1.23 3.00 19.96
C ALA A 221 0.18 3.07 20.57
N THR A 222 0.29 3.77 21.70
CA THR A 222 1.56 4.00 22.43
C THR A 222 2.34 2.72 22.74
N ARG A 223 1.67 1.58 22.91
CA ARG A 223 2.30 0.27 23.16
C ARG A 223 3.28 -0.21 22.08
N TYR A 224 3.22 0.34 20.87
CA TYR A 224 4.16 0.04 19.78
C TYR A 224 5.37 0.99 19.75
N TYR A 225 5.46 1.88 20.72
CA TYR A 225 6.52 2.88 20.85
C TYR A 225 7.16 2.77 22.22
N ALA A 226 8.41 3.20 22.33
CA ALA A 226 9.14 3.16 23.60
C ALA A 226 8.55 4.11 24.67
N SER A 227 8.00 5.24 24.23
CA SER A 227 7.30 6.24 25.06
C SER A 227 6.34 7.07 24.21
N GLU A 228 5.53 7.92 24.84
CA GLU A 228 4.64 8.85 24.12
C GLU A 228 5.43 9.89 23.31
N GLU A 229 6.56 10.37 23.83
CA GLU A 229 7.46 11.28 23.14
C GLU A 229 8.10 10.61 21.92
N ALA A 230 8.52 9.35 22.07
CA ALA A 230 9.05 8.56 20.96
C ALA A 230 7.97 8.31 19.89
N MET A 231 6.71 8.11 20.30
CA MET A 231 5.57 8.02 19.39
C MET A 231 5.38 9.32 18.62
N LYS A 232 5.29 10.48 19.30
CA LYS A 232 5.12 11.79 18.64
C LYS A 232 6.26 12.08 17.67
N ALA A 233 7.50 11.81 18.05
CA ALA A 233 8.67 11.97 17.18
C ALA A 233 8.61 11.06 15.94
N ALA A 234 8.23 9.79 16.12
CA ALA A 234 8.07 8.84 15.03
C ALA A 234 6.94 9.26 14.07
N LEU A 235 5.78 9.64 14.60
CA LEU A 235 4.64 10.12 13.81
C LEU A 235 4.97 11.42 13.07
N HIS A 236 5.67 12.36 13.71
CA HIS A 236 6.15 13.58 13.05
C HIS A 236 7.07 13.23 11.88
N ARG A 237 8.06 12.36 12.08
CA ARG A 237 8.95 11.90 11.01
C ARG A 237 8.18 11.20 9.87
N PHE A 238 7.14 10.44 10.19
CA PHE A 238 6.31 9.78 9.18
C PHE A 238 5.50 10.77 8.35
N LEU A 239 4.83 11.73 8.99
CA LEU A 239 3.80 12.58 8.37
C LEU A 239 4.36 13.91 7.84
N SER A 240 5.48 14.38 8.37
CA SER A 240 6.01 15.71 8.06
C SER A 240 6.55 15.78 6.62
N PRO A 241 6.20 16.83 5.85
CA PRO A 241 6.74 17.02 4.50
C PRO A 241 8.25 17.27 4.45
N ALA A 242 8.86 17.68 5.57
CA ALA A 242 10.31 17.84 5.67
C ALA A 242 11.06 16.52 5.93
N GLU A 243 10.33 15.43 6.19
CA GLU A 243 10.87 14.12 6.55
C GLU A 243 10.39 13.07 5.52
N ASN A 244 9.63 12.06 5.94
CA ASN A 244 9.17 11.00 5.04
C ASN A 244 8.03 11.44 4.12
N ASP A 245 7.30 12.51 4.47
CA ASP A 245 6.13 13.02 3.73
C ASP A 245 5.08 11.95 3.39
N SER A 246 4.93 10.92 4.23
CA SER A 246 3.98 9.85 4.01
C SER A 246 2.54 10.27 4.32
N ARG A 247 1.60 9.62 3.66
CA ARG A 247 0.15 9.80 3.86
C ARG A 247 -0.52 8.48 4.21
N ILE A 248 -1.72 8.56 4.77
CA ILE A 248 -2.53 7.40 5.13
C ILE A 248 -3.91 7.52 4.48
N ILE A 249 -4.35 6.45 3.81
CA ILE A 249 -5.75 6.25 3.47
C ILE A 249 -6.27 5.12 4.34
N CYS A 250 -7.28 5.42 5.16
CA CYS A 250 -7.91 4.48 6.06
C CYS A 250 -9.26 4.04 5.49
N ALA A 251 -9.41 2.74 5.19
CA ALA A 251 -10.70 2.18 4.86
C ALA A 251 -11.54 1.95 6.12
N ARG A 252 -12.79 2.41 6.09
CA ARG A 252 -13.79 2.05 7.09
C ARG A 252 -14.11 0.57 6.93
N ARG A 253 -13.82 -0.20 7.98
CA ARG A 253 -13.98 -1.66 8.01
C ARG A 253 -14.70 -2.05 9.28
N ILE A 254 -15.46 -3.14 9.22
CA ILE A 254 -16.01 -3.79 10.40
C ILE A 254 -14.87 -4.58 11.02
N SER A 255 -14.27 -4.04 12.07
CA SER A 255 -13.09 -4.61 12.68
C SER A 255 -13.46 -5.63 13.75
N GLN A 256 -12.99 -6.87 13.61
CA GLN A 256 -13.10 -7.85 14.70
C GLN A 256 -12.27 -7.37 15.89
N GLY A 257 -12.93 -6.94 16.97
CA GLY A 257 -12.30 -6.52 18.22
C GLY A 257 -12.30 -5.01 18.50
N LEU A 258 -12.88 -4.19 17.62
CA LEU A 258 -13.24 -2.80 17.94
C LEU A 258 -14.76 -2.67 17.98
N SER A 259 -15.30 -1.91 18.95
CA SER A 259 -16.70 -1.50 18.88
C SER A 259 -16.88 -0.42 17.82
N ARG A 260 -18.10 -0.30 17.29
CA ARG A 260 -18.45 0.77 16.34
C ARG A 260 -18.14 2.16 16.90
N GLU A 261 -18.35 2.36 18.20
CA GLU A 261 -18.01 3.61 18.89
C GLU A 261 -16.51 3.91 18.83
N GLN A 262 -15.64 2.90 18.96
CA GLN A 262 -14.19 3.08 18.86
C GLN A 262 -13.77 3.42 17.42
N GLU A 263 -14.43 2.84 16.42
CA GLU A 263 -14.20 3.16 15.01
C GLU A 263 -14.59 4.61 14.70
N GLU A 264 -15.78 5.04 15.12
CA GLU A 264 -16.27 6.42 14.97
C GLU A 264 -15.41 7.43 15.74
N THR A 265 -14.95 7.06 16.94
CA THR A 265 -14.03 7.86 17.74
C THR A 265 -12.68 8.03 17.04
N ALA A 266 -12.12 6.96 16.49
CA ALA A 266 -10.86 7.01 15.76
C ALA A 266 -10.98 7.91 14.51
N GLU A 267 -12.07 7.78 13.76
CA GLU A 267 -12.33 8.62 12.59
C GLU A 267 -12.45 10.11 12.94
N THR A 268 -13.05 10.43 14.08
CA THR A 268 -13.26 11.82 14.51
C THR A 268 -12.01 12.43 15.14
N LEU A 269 -11.31 11.71 16.01
CA LEU A 269 -10.22 12.26 16.83
C LEU A 269 -8.84 12.19 16.16
N LEU A 270 -8.57 11.19 15.32
CA LEU A 270 -7.25 11.03 14.70
C LEU A 270 -6.88 12.20 13.77
N PRO A 271 -7.79 12.76 12.95
CA PRO A 271 -7.47 13.92 12.14
C PRO A 271 -7.03 15.14 12.98
N ASP A 272 -7.69 15.40 14.11
CA ASP A 272 -7.31 16.47 15.04
C ASP A 272 -5.94 16.20 15.67
N PHE A 273 -5.73 14.99 16.20
CA PHE A 273 -4.45 14.59 16.77
C PHE A 273 -3.29 14.70 15.76
N VAL A 274 -3.54 14.38 14.49
CA VAL A 274 -2.54 14.49 13.44
C VAL A 274 -2.26 15.95 13.05
N ARG A 275 -3.27 16.84 13.10
CA ARG A 275 -3.07 18.28 12.87
C ARG A 275 -2.12 18.90 13.91
N ASP A 276 -2.10 18.38 15.13
CA ASP A 276 -1.15 18.81 16.17
C ASP A 276 0.29 18.36 15.88
N ILE A 277 0.49 17.33 15.05
CA ILE A 277 1.79 16.71 14.76
C ILE A 277 2.34 17.14 13.40
N ALA A 278 1.49 17.33 12.39
CA ALA A 278 1.87 17.62 11.01
C ALA A 278 0.84 18.56 10.35
N PRO A 279 1.22 19.32 9.29
CA PRO A 279 0.27 20.17 8.58
C PRO A 279 -0.95 19.37 8.07
N ALA A 280 -2.10 20.06 7.99
CA ALA A 280 -3.41 19.45 7.76
C ALA A 280 -3.48 18.56 6.50
N ASP A 281 -4.32 17.51 6.60
CA ASP A 281 -4.70 16.52 5.57
C ASP A 281 -3.69 15.41 5.24
N ARG A 282 -3.24 14.68 6.27
CA ARG A 282 -2.39 13.48 6.12
C ARG A 282 -3.11 12.15 6.20
N ILE A 283 -4.35 12.17 6.68
CA ILE A 283 -5.21 10.98 6.80
C ILE A 283 -6.51 11.26 6.05
N THR A 284 -6.91 10.31 5.21
CA THR A 284 -8.23 10.33 4.55
C THR A 284 -8.96 9.02 4.83
N PHE A 285 -10.25 9.12 5.18
CA PHE A 285 -11.11 7.96 5.37
C PHE A 285 -11.93 7.67 4.11
N VAL A 286 -12.00 6.40 3.71
CA VAL A 286 -12.70 5.94 2.50
C VAL A 286 -13.54 4.70 2.76
N ASP A 287 -14.53 4.47 1.92
CA ASP A 287 -15.34 3.25 1.93
C ASP A 287 -14.88 2.32 0.81
N ILE A 288 -14.73 1.03 1.11
CA ILE A 288 -14.23 0.01 0.17
C ILE A 288 -15.33 -0.97 -0.30
N GLY A 289 -16.60 -0.65 -0.02
CA GLY A 289 -17.76 -1.47 -0.34
C GLY A 289 -18.42 -2.07 0.90
N GLU A 290 -19.75 -2.26 0.83
CA GLU A 290 -20.58 -2.72 1.95
C GLU A 290 -20.27 -4.17 2.37
N LYS A 291 -19.82 -5.02 1.43
CA LYS A 291 -19.50 -6.43 1.71
C LYS A 291 -18.02 -6.58 2.05
N GLU A 292 -17.18 -5.91 1.28
CA GLU A 292 -15.72 -5.97 1.36
C GLU A 292 -15.22 -5.42 2.70
N CYS A 293 -15.91 -4.43 3.27
CA CYS A 293 -15.55 -3.88 4.58
C CYS A 293 -15.64 -4.90 5.73
N ALA A 294 -16.43 -5.98 5.56
CA ALA A 294 -16.63 -7.03 6.55
C ALA A 294 -15.66 -8.22 6.42
N PHE A 295 -15.06 -8.43 5.23
CA PHE A 295 -14.24 -9.64 5.02
C PHE A 295 -12.91 -9.57 5.76
N SER A 296 -12.57 -10.65 6.48
CA SER A 296 -11.30 -10.82 7.16
C SER A 296 -10.61 -12.13 6.79
N SER A 297 -9.27 -12.13 6.77
CA SER A 297 -8.51 -13.37 6.54
C SER A 297 -8.74 -14.42 7.62
N SER A 298 -9.01 -14.00 8.87
CA SER A 298 -9.29 -14.94 9.97
C SER A 298 -10.58 -15.69 9.77
N GLU A 299 -11.64 -15.00 9.38
CA GLU A 299 -12.93 -15.62 9.06
C GLU A 299 -12.82 -16.58 7.87
N VAL A 300 -12.03 -16.26 6.85
CA VAL A 300 -11.74 -17.20 5.74
C VAL A 300 -11.13 -18.50 6.28
N ARG A 301 -10.10 -18.41 7.13
CA ARG A 301 -9.46 -19.61 7.72
C ARG A 301 -10.43 -20.40 8.60
N GLU A 302 -11.25 -19.71 9.39
CA GLU A 302 -12.25 -20.35 10.26
C GLU A 302 -13.30 -21.11 9.45
N LYS A 303 -13.84 -20.49 8.40
CA LYS A 303 -14.82 -21.13 7.50
C LYS A 303 -14.24 -22.36 6.80
N ILE A 304 -13.01 -22.27 6.29
CA ILE A 304 -12.32 -23.42 5.70
C ILE A 304 -12.16 -24.55 6.73
N ALA A 305 -11.71 -24.23 7.95
CA ALA A 305 -11.54 -25.20 9.02
C ALA A 305 -12.86 -25.85 9.48
N MET A 306 -14.00 -25.20 9.24
CA MET A 306 -15.35 -25.72 9.52
C MET A 306 -15.98 -26.45 8.32
N GLY A 307 -15.32 -26.46 7.15
CA GLY A 307 -15.91 -27.00 5.92
C GLY A 307 -17.05 -26.13 5.33
N ASP A 308 -17.12 -24.85 5.72
CA ASP A 308 -18.10 -23.89 5.21
C ASP A 308 -17.64 -23.29 3.89
N GLU A 309 -18.29 -23.68 2.78
CA GLU A 309 -17.95 -23.23 1.43
C GLU A 309 -18.08 -21.71 1.18
N GLY A 310 -18.73 -20.98 2.10
CA GLY A 310 -18.92 -19.54 2.05
C GLY A 310 -17.63 -18.71 2.06
N TRP A 311 -16.48 -19.30 2.37
CA TRP A 311 -15.19 -18.61 2.27
C TRP A 311 -14.84 -18.21 0.82
N ARG A 312 -15.37 -18.92 -0.20
CA ARG A 312 -15.04 -18.67 -1.61
C ARG A 312 -15.48 -17.31 -2.12
N VAL A 313 -16.57 -16.76 -1.58
CA VAL A 313 -17.05 -15.43 -1.97
C VAL A 313 -16.29 -14.30 -1.27
N MET A 314 -15.35 -14.63 -0.37
CA MET A 314 -14.54 -13.65 0.37
C MET A 314 -13.17 -13.41 -0.26
N VAL A 315 -12.76 -14.22 -1.22
CA VAL A 315 -11.45 -14.16 -1.90
C VAL A 315 -11.63 -14.13 -3.42
N THR A 316 -10.57 -13.84 -4.17
CA THR A 316 -10.64 -13.91 -5.64
C THR A 316 -10.65 -15.37 -6.12
N PRO A 317 -11.19 -15.68 -7.32
CA PRO A 317 -11.18 -17.04 -7.85
C PRO A 317 -9.77 -17.66 -7.96
N ARG A 318 -8.75 -16.85 -8.27
CA ARG A 318 -7.35 -17.31 -8.33
C ARG A 318 -6.83 -17.73 -6.96
N VAL A 319 -7.11 -16.92 -5.94
CA VAL A 319 -6.72 -17.24 -4.55
C VAL A 319 -7.50 -18.45 -4.05
N ALA A 320 -8.79 -18.57 -4.35
CA ALA A 320 -9.58 -19.75 -4.00
C ALA A 320 -9.01 -21.04 -4.62
N GLY A 321 -8.74 -21.04 -5.92
CA GLY A 321 -8.14 -22.20 -6.59
C GLY A 321 -6.78 -22.57 -6.02
N TYR A 322 -5.97 -21.58 -5.64
CA TYR A 322 -4.68 -21.82 -4.99
C TYR A 322 -4.83 -22.47 -3.60
N ILE A 323 -5.76 -21.98 -2.79
CA ILE A 323 -6.07 -22.54 -1.46
C ILE A 323 -6.49 -24.01 -1.58
N GLU A 324 -7.40 -24.32 -2.52
CA GLU A 324 -7.88 -25.68 -2.76
C GLU A 324 -6.77 -26.61 -3.26
N GLN A 325 -5.98 -26.15 -4.25
CA GLN A 325 -4.90 -26.93 -4.83
C GLN A 325 -3.84 -27.34 -3.79
N HIS A 326 -3.57 -26.49 -2.81
CA HIS A 326 -2.54 -26.73 -1.80
C HIS A 326 -3.10 -27.21 -0.46
N GLY A 327 -4.42 -27.46 -0.36
CA GLY A 327 -5.07 -27.92 0.87
C GLY A 327 -4.83 -26.99 2.06
N LEU A 328 -4.85 -25.66 1.83
CA LEU A 328 -4.56 -24.70 2.89
C LEU A 328 -5.70 -24.57 3.89
N TYR A 329 -5.33 -24.35 5.15
CA TYR A 329 -6.25 -24.03 6.26
C TYR A 329 -7.24 -25.12 6.67
N SER A 330 -7.22 -26.30 6.03
CA SER A 330 -7.98 -27.47 6.49
C SER A 330 -7.43 -27.99 7.82
N ARG A 331 -8.29 -28.45 8.71
CA ARG A 331 -7.85 -29.19 9.90
C ARG A 331 -7.21 -30.50 9.44
N THR A 332 -5.92 -30.66 9.68
CA THR A 332 -5.23 -31.96 9.64
C THR A 332 -5.70 -32.87 10.74
#